data_AF-A0A955QQC1-F1
#
_entry.id   AF-A0A955QQC1-F1
#
_cell.length_a   1.000
_cell.length_b   1.000
_cell.length_c   1.000
_cell.angle_alpha   90.00
_cell.angle_beta   90.00
_cell.angle_gamma   90.00
#
_symmetry.space_group_name_H-M   'P 1'
#
loop_
_entity.id
_entity.type
_entity.pdbx_description
1 polymer ?
#
loop_
_entity_poly.entity_id
_entity_poly.type
_entity_poly.pdbx_seq_one_letter_code
_entity_poly.pdbx_strand_id
1 'polypeptide(L)'
;TGVFDEEIWSVEDRDLWLRISAAFSIACIPKIFCKRRFHQGNISQQQELTLQGRVRVLEKNRKLFPQLASDTVWRSQLAGHFFDLGFLLLQKGRKWEAFQAGIKTLSYGLEGIAEEGLRVRLPVIFQGCGLLGATILGWRMSRYLWKPIKKIFW
;
A
#
# COMPACT_ATOMS: atom_id res chain seq x y z
N THR A 1 -11.22 11.47 19.20
CA THR A 1 -10.61 12.78 19.55
C THR A 1 -10.29 13.53 18.27
N GLY A 2 -10.22 14.87 18.30
CA GLY A 2 -9.96 15.71 17.12
C GLY A 2 -8.48 15.91 16.76
N VAL A 3 -7.57 15.28 17.50
CA VAL A 3 -6.11 15.43 17.33
C VAL A 3 -5.56 14.44 16.31
N PHE A 4 -4.33 14.68 15.86
CA PHE A 4 -3.57 13.70 15.09
C PHE A 4 -3.22 12.48 15.94
N ASP A 5 -3.08 11.35 15.27
CA ASP A 5 -2.55 10.13 15.87
C ASP A 5 -1.03 10.17 15.75
N GLU A 6 -0.34 10.30 16.89
CA GLU A 6 1.12 10.43 16.96
C GLU A 6 1.86 9.19 16.43
N GLU A 7 1.17 8.07 16.31
CA GLU A 7 1.77 6.85 15.76
C GLU A 7 1.63 6.74 14.23
N ILE A 8 0.98 7.70 13.56
CA ILE A 8 0.85 7.76 12.10
C ILE A 8 1.75 8.86 11.56
N TRP A 9 2.71 8.48 10.72
CA TRP A 9 3.69 9.40 10.17
C TRP A 9 3.48 9.66 8.67
N SER A 10 3.58 10.93 8.24
CA SER A 10 3.48 11.41 6.85
C SER A 10 2.14 11.20 6.14
N VAL A 11 1.14 10.64 6.81
CA VAL A 11 -0.23 10.44 6.30
C VAL A 11 -1.29 10.65 7.41
N GLU A 12 -0.93 11.40 8.43
CA GLU A 12 -1.78 11.78 9.57
C GLU A 12 -3.00 12.62 9.14
N ASP A 13 -2.84 13.38 8.06
CA ASP A 13 -3.91 14.14 7.42
C ASP A 13 -5.02 13.22 6.90
N ARG A 14 -4.65 12.12 6.26
CA ARG A 14 -5.60 11.13 5.73
C ARG A 14 -6.34 10.42 6.87
N ASP A 15 -5.65 10.05 7.95
CA ASP A 15 -6.31 9.49 9.14
C ASP A 15 -7.35 10.47 9.72
N LEU A 16 -6.95 11.73 9.89
CA LEU A 16 -7.81 12.76 10.44
C LEU A 16 -9.05 12.96 9.56
N TRP A 17 -8.88 13.11 8.24
CA TRP A 17 -9.99 13.31 7.32
C TRP A 17 -10.95 12.12 7.27
N LEU A 18 -10.44 10.89 7.36
CA LEU A 18 -11.30 9.69 7.46
C LEU A 18 -12.12 9.70 8.76
N ARG A 19 -11.52 10.08 9.89
CA ARG A 19 -12.29 10.19 11.15
C ARG A 19 -13.33 11.31 11.11
N ILE A 20 -12.99 12.45 10.51
CA ILE A 20 -13.94 13.56 10.32
C ILE A 20 -15.09 13.12 9.41
N SER A 21 -14.80 12.46 8.27
CA SER A 21 -15.83 12.04 7.32
C SER A 21 -16.74 10.94 7.87
N ALA A 22 -16.29 10.18 8.87
CA ALA A 22 -17.13 9.22 9.57
C ALA A 22 -18.14 9.89 10.52
N ALA A 23 -17.85 11.10 10.99
CA ALA A 23 -18.68 11.85 11.94
C ALA A 23 -19.51 12.96 11.29
N PHE A 24 -19.09 13.47 10.13
CA PHE A 24 -19.67 14.65 9.49
C PHE A 24 -19.77 14.49 7.98
N SER A 25 -20.83 15.05 7.39
CA SER A 25 -20.95 15.21 5.95
C SER A 25 -19.93 16.22 5.44
N ILE A 26 -19.16 15.84 4.43
CA ILE A 26 -18.15 16.70 3.79
C ILE A 26 -18.66 17.09 2.40
N ALA A 27 -18.57 18.39 2.09
CA ALA A 27 -18.87 18.92 0.76
C ALA A 27 -17.59 19.41 0.07
N CYS A 28 -17.46 19.14 -1.22
CA CYS A 28 -16.40 19.73 -2.06
C CYS A 28 -16.93 21.01 -2.70
N ILE A 29 -16.27 22.14 -2.45
CA ILE A 29 -16.62 23.41 -3.08
C ILE A 29 -15.78 23.55 -4.36
N PRO A 30 -16.37 23.63 -5.56
CA PRO A 30 -15.65 23.66 -6.84
C PRO A 30 -15.04 25.04 -7.11
N LYS A 31 -14.22 25.54 -6.17
CA LYS A 31 -13.51 26.82 -6.24
C LYS A 31 -12.11 26.63 -5.68
N ILE A 32 -11.14 27.29 -6.31
CA ILE A 32 -9.74 27.25 -5.87
C ILE A 32 -9.57 28.19 -4.68
N PHE A 33 -9.30 27.64 -3.49
CA PHE A 33 -9.03 28.40 -2.27
C PHE A 33 -7.55 28.44 -1.90
N CYS A 34 -6.77 27.45 -2.32
CA CYS A 34 -5.35 27.34 -1.99
C CYS A 34 -4.54 26.84 -3.19
N LYS A 35 -3.25 27.17 -3.21
CA LYS A 35 -2.28 26.63 -4.17
C LYS A 35 -1.23 25.86 -3.39
N ARG A 36 -1.00 24.60 -3.77
CA ARG A 36 0.08 23.77 -3.23
C ARG A 36 1.26 23.80 -4.18
N ARG A 37 2.45 24.14 -3.66
CA ARG A 37 3.70 23.98 -4.42
C ARG A 37 4.05 22.49 -4.49
N PHE A 38 4.24 21.98 -5.69
CA PHE A 38 4.77 20.64 -5.92
C PHE A 38 6.17 20.78 -6.55
N HIS A 39 7.18 20.14 -5.96
CA HIS A 39 8.52 20.08 -6.54
C HIS A 39 8.95 18.63 -6.70
N GLN A 40 9.58 18.30 -7.84
CA GLN A 40 9.98 16.93 -8.16
C GLN A 40 10.99 16.34 -7.17
N GLY A 41 11.76 17.18 -6.48
CA GLY A 41 12.70 16.76 -5.43
C GLY A 41 12.06 16.42 -4.09
N ASN A 42 10.73 16.51 -3.93
CA ASN A 42 10.04 16.24 -2.67
C ASN A 42 9.78 14.74 -2.47
N ILE A 43 10.76 13.91 -2.84
CA ILE A 43 10.76 12.52 -2.44
C ILE A 43 11.04 12.53 -0.94
N SER A 44 10.00 12.26 -0.13
CA SER A 44 10.16 12.13 1.32
C SER A 44 11.34 11.23 1.62
N GLN A 45 12.33 11.72 2.37
CA GLN A 45 13.46 10.90 2.82
C GLN A 45 12.98 9.72 3.69
N GLN A 46 11.74 9.81 4.18
CA GLN A 46 11.10 8.86 5.08
C GLN A 46 10.03 8.03 4.35
N GLN A 47 10.34 7.55 3.14
CA GLN A 47 9.45 6.69 2.33
C GLN A 47 8.93 5.47 3.11
N GLU A 48 9.78 4.87 3.94
CA GLU A 48 9.41 3.70 4.75
C GLU A 48 8.32 4.04 5.77
N LEU A 49 8.51 5.11 6.55
CA LEU A 49 7.53 5.58 7.52
C LEU A 49 6.21 5.96 6.82
N THR A 50 6.30 6.54 5.63
CA THR A 50 5.11 6.88 4.83
C THR A 50 4.34 5.62 4.42
N LEU A 51 5.02 4.55 3.98
CA LEU A 51 4.38 3.28 3.61
C LEU A 51 3.77 2.58 4.82
N GLN A 52 4.47 2.55 5.95
CA GLN A 52 3.95 2.02 7.21
C GLN A 52 2.72 2.81 7.67
N GLY A 53 2.76 4.14 7.58
CA GLY A 53 1.62 5.01 7.88
C GLY A 53 0.42 4.68 6.98
N ARG A 54 0.62 4.47 5.68
CA ARG A 54 -0.47 4.10 4.75
C ARG A 54 -1.15 2.79 5.12
N VAL A 55 -0.36 1.76 5.45
CA VAL A 55 -0.88 0.47 5.94
C VAL A 55 -1.73 0.70 7.19
N ARG A 56 -1.17 1.40 8.17
CA ARG A 56 -1.83 1.68 9.45
C ARG A 56 -3.14 2.43 9.28
N VAL A 57 -3.17 3.47 8.44
CA VAL A 57 -4.38 4.23 8.13
C VAL A 57 -5.47 3.33 7.55
N LEU A 58 -5.13 2.45 6.61
CA LEU A 58 -6.11 1.55 5.99
C LEU A 58 -6.64 0.49 6.95
N GLU A 59 -5.78 -0.09 7.79
CA GLU A 59 -6.18 -1.07 8.80
C GLU A 59 -7.06 -0.44 9.88
N LYS A 60 -6.60 0.68 10.45
CA LYS A 60 -7.30 1.42 11.52
C LYS A 60 -8.70 1.84 11.09
N ASN A 61 -8.83 2.39 9.88
CA ASN A 61 -10.06 3.03 9.44
C ASN A 61 -11.01 2.08 8.66
N ARG A 62 -10.66 0.80 8.45
CA ARG A 62 -11.52 -0.17 7.72
C ARG A 62 -12.94 -0.21 8.27
N LYS A 63 -13.07 -0.23 9.60
CA LYS A 63 -14.36 -0.38 10.30
C LYS A 63 -15.26 0.85 10.20
N LEU A 64 -14.71 2.02 9.87
CA LEU A 64 -15.49 3.24 9.73
C LEU A 64 -16.34 3.25 8.46
N PHE A 65 -15.91 2.52 7.44
CA PHE A 65 -16.49 2.57 6.10
C PHE A 65 -16.72 1.16 5.51
N PRO A 66 -17.48 0.28 6.19
CA PRO A 66 -17.65 -1.11 5.75
C PRO A 66 -18.30 -1.21 4.36
N GLN A 67 -19.17 -0.26 4.01
CA GLN A 67 -19.99 -0.28 2.79
C GLN A 67 -19.43 0.56 1.63
N LEU A 68 -18.47 1.46 1.86
CA LEU A 68 -17.97 2.38 0.83
C LEU A 68 -16.87 1.77 -0.06
N ALA A 69 -16.10 0.85 0.49
CA ALA A 69 -15.12 0.09 -0.26
C ALA A 69 -15.40 -1.40 -0.05
N SER A 70 -15.48 -2.16 -1.15
CA SER A 70 -15.52 -3.61 -1.07
C SER A 70 -14.28 -4.12 -0.35
N ASP A 71 -14.42 -5.25 0.35
CA ASP A 71 -13.27 -5.91 0.98
C ASP A 71 -12.17 -6.17 -0.03
N THR A 72 -12.54 -6.46 -1.27
CA THR A 72 -11.56 -6.62 -2.34
C THR A 72 -10.74 -5.36 -2.60
N VAL A 73 -11.38 -4.20 -2.82
CA VAL A 73 -10.66 -2.95 -3.09
C VAL A 73 -9.73 -2.63 -1.92
N TRP A 74 -10.20 -2.82 -0.68
CA TRP A 74 -9.37 -2.63 0.51
C TRP A 74 -8.17 -3.60 0.53
N ARG A 75 -8.38 -4.90 0.30
CA ARG A 75 -7.31 -5.91 0.29
C ARG A 75 -6.28 -5.62 -0.80
N SER A 76 -6.74 -5.18 -1.97
CA SER A 76 -5.88 -4.81 -3.10
C SER A 76 -4.98 -3.62 -2.74
N GLN A 77 -5.53 -2.57 -2.12
CA GLN A 77 -4.77 -1.41 -1.67
C GLN A 77 -3.72 -1.78 -0.61
N LEU A 78 -4.09 -2.61 0.37
CA LEU A 78 -3.14 -3.10 1.36
C LEU A 78 -2.03 -3.95 0.75
N ALA A 79 -2.38 -4.88 -0.13
CA ALA A 79 -1.39 -5.71 -0.81
C ALA A 79 -0.40 -4.84 -1.59
N GLY A 80 -0.88 -3.79 -2.28
CA GLY A 80 -0.02 -2.82 -2.95
C GLY A 80 0.94 -2.11 -1.99
N HIS A 81 0.46 -1.62 -0.85
CA HIS A 81 1.32 -0.97 0.14
C HIS A 81 2.31 -1.92 0.82
N PHE A 82 1.93 -3.17 1.10
CA PHE A 82 2.86 -4.19 1.59
C PHE A 82 3.91 -4.56 0.55
N PHE A 83 3.54 -4.65 -0.73
CA PHE A 83 4.49 -4.89 -1.80
C PHE A 83 5.52 -3.77 -1.91
N ASP A 84 5.07 -2.50 -1.93
CA ASP A 84 5.95 -1.33 -1.97
C ASP A 84 6.89 -1.29 -0.76
N LEU A 85 6.37 -1.58 0.44
CA LEU A 85 7.15 -1.64 1.66
C LEU A 85 8.21 -2.76 1.59
N GLY A 86 7.80 -3.95 1.17
CA GLY A 86 8.71 -5.09 1.04
C GLY A 86 9.80 -4.86 0.00
N PHE A 87 9.46 -4.24 -1.13
CA PHE A 87 10.43 -3.85 -2.15
C PHE A 87 11.45 -2.84 -1.60
N LEU A 88 11.00 -1.81 -0.88
CA LEU A 88 11.88 -0.84 -0.23
C LEU A 88 12.79 -1.48 0.82
N LEU A 89 12.24 -2.35 1.67
CA LEU A 89 13.01 -3.08 2.68
C LEU A 89 14.08 -3.99 2.06
N LEU A 90 13.74 -4.62 0.92
CA LEU A 90 14.68 -5.45 0.18
C LEU A 90 15.81 -4.61 -0.44
N GLN A 91 15.52 -3.42 -0.96
CA GLN A 91 16.54 -2.47 -1.43
C GLN A 91 17.47 -2.03 -0.30
N LYS A 92 16.96 -1.90 0.93
CA LYS A 92 17.73 -1.59 2.14
C LYS A 92 18.47 -2.81 2.73
N GLY A 93 18.34 -3.99 2.13
CA GLY A 93 18.98 -5.23 2.60
C GLY A 93 18.29 -5.92 3.79
N ARG A 94 17.13 -5.42 4.24
CA ARG A 94 16.33 -5.97 5.34
C ARG A 94 15.46 -7.13 4.86
N LYS A 95 16.12 -8.25 4.51
CA LYS A 95 15.50 -9.40 3.83
C LYS A 95 14.36 -10.04 4.61
N TRP A 96 14.50 -10.20 5.92
CA TRP A 96 13.47 -10.84 6.74
C TRP A 96 12.17 -10.03 6.76
N GLU A 97 12.28 -8.71 6.90
CA GLU A 97 11.11 -7.84 6.92
C GLU A 97 10.48 -7.70 5.54
N ALA A 98 11.29 -7.69 4.48
CA ALA A 98 10.81 -7.79 3.11
C ALA A 98 10.06 -9.11 2.85
N PHE A 99 10.54 -10.22 3.43
CA PHE A 99 9.87 -11.52 3.36
C PHE A 99 8.50 -11.48 4.07
N GLN A 100 8.43 -10.90 5.27
CA GLN A 100 7.16 -10.72 5.99
C GLN A 100 6.16 -9.87 5.18
N ALA A 101 6.63 -8.78 4.56
CA ALA A 101 5.81 -7.96 3.68
C ALA A 101 5.35 -8.72 2.42
N GLY A 102 6.19 -9.61 1.89
CA GLY A 102 5.82 -10.53 0.79
C GLY A 102 4.73 -11.51 1.18
N ILE A 103 4.78 -12.09 2.39
CA ILE A 103 3.71 -12.94 2.92
C ILE A 103 2.40 -12.16 3.01
N LYS A 104 2.42 -10.93 3.55
CA LYS A 104 1.23 -10.08 3.66
C LYS A 104 0.64 -9.73 2.31
N THR A 105 1.48 -9.38 1.34
CA THR A 105 1.05 -9.13 -0.05
C THR A 105 0.31 -10.34 -0.62
N LEU A 106 0.89 -11.54 -0.43
CA LEU A 106 0.30 -12.78 -0.92
C LEU A 106 -1.00 -13.13 -0.20
N SER A 107 -1.07 -13.00 1.13
CA SER A 107 -2.25 -13.34 1.91
C SER A 107 -3.47 -12.52 1.46
N TYR A 108 -3.31 -11.19 1.30
CA TYR A 108 -4.39 -10.34 0.81
C TYR A 108 -4.76 -10.61 -0.66
N GLY A 109 -3.81 -11.06 -1.47
CA GLY A 109 -4.07 -11.51 -2.83
C GLY A 109 -4.92 -12.78 -2.89
N LEU A 110 -4.63 -13.75 -2.01
CA LEU A 110 -5.33 -15.04 -1.94
C LEU A 110 -6.74 -14.92 -1.35
N GLU A 111 -6.91 -14.17 -0.27
CA GLU A 111 -8.21 -13.96 0.39
C GLU A 111 -9.26 -13.35 -0.55
N GLY A 112 -8.82 -12.62 -1.58
CA GLY A 112 -9.69 -12.00 -2.57
C GLY A 112 -10.08 -12.87 -3.77
N ILE A 113 -9.58 -14.11 -3.89
CA ILE A 113 -9.82 -14.97 -5.05
C ILE A 113 -11.27 -15.43 -5.11
N ALA A 114 -11.87 -15.75 -3.96
CA ALA A 114 -13.24 -16.26 -3.90
C ALA A 114 -14.29 -15.22 -4.35
N GLU A 115 -13.98 -13.93 -4.19
CA GLU A 115 -14.90 -12.82 -4.47
C GLU A 115 -14.85 -12.37 -5.94
N GLU A 116 -13.64 -12.19 -6.51
CA GLU A 116 -13.47 -11.59 -7.85
C GLU A 116 -12.82 -12.51 -8.90
N GLY A 117 -12.49 -13.73 -8.50
CA GLY A 117 -11.87 -14.72 -9.38
C GLY A 117 -10.37 -14.53 -9.58
N LEU A 118 -9.73 -15.62 -10.02
CA LEU A 118 -8.27 -15.73 -10.07
C LEU A 118 -7.60 -14.74 -11.03
N ARG A 119 -8.25 -14.39 -12.15
CA ARG A 119 -7.68 -13.49 -13.18
C ARG A 119 -7.43 -12.08 -12.67
N VAL A 120 -8.34 -11.54 -11.86
CA VAL A 120 -8.23 -10.19 -11.31
C VAL A 120 -7.13 -10.12 -10.25
N ARG A 121 -6.92 -11.21 -9.51
CA ARG A 121 -5.95 -11.28 -8.40
C ARG A 121 -4.56 -11.75 -8.80
N LEU A 122 -4.42 -12.35 -9.98
CA LEU A 122 -3.16 -12.84 -10.52
C LEU A 122 -1.99 -11.86 -10.36
N PRO A 123 -2.12 -10.55 -10.70
CA PRO A 123 -1.02 -9.60 -10.58
C PRO A 123 -0.51 -9.43 -9.14
N VAL A 124 -1.41 -9.37 -8.16
CA VAL A 124 -1.06 -9.23 -6.74
C VAL A 124 -0.38 -10.48 -6.21
N ILE A 125 -0.88 -11.66 -6.62
CA ILE A 125 -0.27 -12.95 -6.27
C ILE A 125 1.14 -13.05 -6.86
N PHE A 126 1.32 -12.67 -8.13
CA PHE A 126 2.62 -12.63 -8.77
C PHE A 126 3.59 -11.65 -8.10
N GLN A 127 3.11 -10.49 -7.66
CA GLN A 127 3.90 -9.54 -6.87
C GLN A 127 4.38 -10.15 -5.56
N GLY A 128 3.48 -10.80 -4.80
CA GLY A 128 3.82 -11.49 -3.55
C GLY A 128 4.85 -12.60 -3.76
N CYS A 129 4.60 -13.52 -4.70
CA CYS A 129 5.52 -14.60 -5.04
C CYS A 129 6.87 -14.07 -5.54
N GLY A 130 6.87 -13.03 -6.37
CA GLY A 130 8.09 -12.40 -6.89
C GLY A 130 8.93 -11.79 -5.77
N LEU A 131 8.29 -11.10 -4.83
CA LEU A 131 8.98 -10.51 -3.67
C LEU A 131 9.56 -11.61 -2.76
N LEU A 132 8.80 -12.66 -2.47
CA LEU A 132 9.29 -13.81 -1.69
C LEU A 132 10.49 -14.48 -2.37
N GLY A 133 10.38 -14.79 -3.67
CA GLY A 133 11.49 -15.35 -4.44
C GLY A 133 12.73 -14.46 -4.41
N ALA A 134 12.56 -13.14 -4.50
CA ALA A 134 13.65 -12.17 -4.44
C ALA A 134 14.33 -12.10 -3.07
N THR A 135 13.60 -12.33 -1.98
CA THR A 135 14.17 -12.39 -0.62
C THR A 135 14.97 -13.67 -0.38
N ILE A 136 14.51 -14.82 -0.92
CA ILE A 136 15.12 -16.14 -0.74
C ILE A 136 16.34 -16.34 -1.65
N LEU A 137 16.18 -16.11 -2.96
CA LEU A 137 17.21 -16.38 -3.98
C LEU A 137 18.22 -15.22 -4.14
N GLY A 138 17.95 -14.09 -3.48
CA GLY A 138 18.76 -12.89 -3.54
C GLY A 138 18.43 -11.98 -4.73
N TRP A 139 18.41 -10.68 -4.44
CA TRP A 139 18.04 -9.60 -5.37
C TRP A 139 18.84 -9.56 -6.69
N ARG A 140 20.05 -10.11 -6.70
CA ARG A 140 20.89 -10.22 -7.90
C ARG A 140 20.35 -11.23 -8.90
N MET A 141 19.85 -12.38 -8.43
CA MET A 141 19.25 -13.42 -9.27
C MET A 141 17.84 -13.03 -9.73
N SER A 142 17.03 -12.46 -8.84
CA SER A 142 15.64 -12.09 -9.16
C SER A 142 15.52 -10.97 -10.21
N ARG A 143 16.49 -10.05 -10.28
CA ARG A 143 16.53 -9.02 -11.34
C ARG A 143 16.62 -9.60 -12.76
N TYR A 144 17.27 -10.76 -12.93
CA TYR A 144 17.32 -11.43 -14.23
C TYR A 144 15.97 -12.05 -14.61
N LEU A 145 15.24 -12.57 -13.62
CA LEU A 145 13.91 -13.17 -13.80
C LEU A 145 12.79 -12.12 -13.99
N TRP A 146 12.97 -10.87 -13.54
CA TRP A 146 11.94 -9.82 -13.61
C TRP A 146 11.99 -8.97 -14.90
N LYS A 147 13.13 -8.91 -15.61
CA LYS A 147 13.25 -8.16 -16.89
C LYS A 147 12.20 -8.54 -17.96
N PRO A 148 11.77 -9.81 -18.12
CA PRO A 148 10.76 -10.18 -19.12
C PRO A 148 9.33 -9.76 -18.71
N ILE A 149 9.02 -9.68 -17.42
CA ILE A 149 7.64 -9.46 -16.92
C ILE A 149 7.19 -8.02 -17.14
N LYS A 150 8.11 -7.04 -17.09
CA LYS A 150 7.79 -5.63 -17.38
C LYS A 150 7.32 -5.38 -18.82
N LYS A 151 7.62 -6.27 -19.78
CA LYS A 151 7.26 -6.12 -21.20
C LYS A 151 5.85 -6.62 -21.53
N ILE A 152 5.19 -7.33 -20.61
CA ILE A 152 3.89 -7.97 -20.82
C ILE A 152 2.74 -7.15 -20.21
N PHE A 153 3.04 -6.30 -19.23
CA PHE A 153 2.04 -5.57 -18.44
C PHE A 153 2.13 -4.04 -18.54
N TRP A 154 2.98 -3.50 -19.42
CA TRP A 154 3.11 -2.07 -19.73
C TRP A 154 3.36 -1.86 -21.22
#